data_AF-A0AAW8VWT1-F1
#
_entry.id   AF-A0AAW8VWT1-F1
#
_cell.length_a   1.000
_cell.length_b   1.000
_cell.length_c   1.000
_cell.angle_alpha   90.00
_cell.angle_beta   90.00
_cell.angle_gamma   90.00
#
_symmetry.space_group_name_H-M   'P 1'
#
loop_
_entity.id
_entity.type
_entity.pdbx_description
1 polymer ?
#
loop_
_entity_poly.entity_id
_entity_poly.type
_entity_poly.pdbx_seq_one_letter_code
_entity_poly.pdbx_strand_id
1 'polypeptide(L)'
;MEQVGLMSIILVVLVSYLYVLGRMSKLKRIYHNDERWQQLKLRAGQITKAYYEGLIILIAILLVILLWMPTPMLVPLDRILGIGAIAIMIGQLVEYLAVRRLDGMM
;
A
#
# COMPACT_ATOMS: atom_id res chain seq x y z
N MET A 1 -15.15 11.55 -18.08
CA MET A 1 -15.24 10.08 -17.83
C MET A 1 -14.01 9.56 -17.10
N GLU A 2 -12.78 9.74 -17.61
CA GLU A 2 -11.55 9.26 -16.95
C GLU A 2 -11.30 9.81 -15.53
N GLN A 3 -11.51 11.11 -15.32
CA GLN A 3 -11.31 11.74 -14.01
C GLN A 3 -12.29 11.22 -12.95
N VAL A 4 -13.54 10.97 -13.34
CA VAL A 4 -14.57 10.41 -12.44
C VAL A 4 -14.21 8.97 -12.06
N GLY A 5 -13.68 8.19 -13.01
CA GLY A 5 -13.16 6.85 -12.75
C GLY A 5 -12.00 6.85 -11.74
N LEU A 6 -10.98 7.69 -11.97
CA LEU A 6 -9.86 7.84 -11.02
C LEU A 6 -10.33 8.28 -9.64
N MET A 7 -11.24 9.25 -9.56
CA MET A 7 -11.78 9.75 -8.30
C MET A 7 -12.54 8.66 -7.53
N SER A 8 -13.32 7.84 -8.23
CA SER A 8 -14.04 6.71 -7.64
C SER A 8 -13.09 5.64 -7.09
N ILE A 9 -12.01 5.33 -7.82
CA ILE A 9 -10.97 4.38 -7.36
C ILE A 9 -10.28 4.92 -6.11
N ILE A 10 -9.88 6.20 -6.11
CA ILE A 10 -9.24 6.83 -4.96
C ILE A 10 -10.16 6.78 -3.74
N LEU A 11 -11.46 7.06 -3.90
CA LEU A 11 -12.44 6.97 -2.81
C LEU A 11 -12.57 5.55 -2.25
N VAL A 12 -12.67 4.53 -3.12
CA VAL A 12 -12.76 3.13 -2.69
C VAL A 12 -11.50 2.69 -1.94
N VAL A 13 -10.33 3.07 -2.45
CA VAL A 13 -9.03 2.76 -1.81
C VAL A 13 -8.93 3.50 -0.47
N LEU A 14 -9.36 4.75 -0.39
CA LEU A 14 -9.35 5.54 0.85
C LEU A 14 -10.27 4.95 1.92
N VAL A 15 -11.50 4.56 1.55
CA VAL A 15 -12.44 3.91 2.48
C VAL A 15 -11.86 2.58 2.98
N SER A 16 -11.25 1.79 2.09
CA SER A 16 -10.60 0.53 2.44
C SER A 16 -9.41 0.75 3.38
N TYR A 17 -8.60 1.77 3.11
CA TYR A 17 -7.48 2.18 3.94
C TYR A 17 -7.94 2.57 5.36
N LEU A 18 -8.96 3.42 5.46
CA LEU A 18 -9.51 3.85 6.75
C LEU A 18 -10.12 2.68 7.54
N TYR A 19 -10.81 1.78 6.84
CA TYR A 19 -11.34 0.55 7.44
C TYR A 19 -10.23 -0.33 8.04
N VAL A 20 -9.16 -0.55 7.27
CA VAL A 20 -7.99 -1.30 7.70
C VAL A 20 -7.32 -0.65 8.91
N LEU A 21 -7.10 0.66 8.87
CA LEU A 21 -6.47 1.40 9.97
C LEU A 21 -7.28 1.27 11.27
N GLY A 22 -8.61 1.36 11.17
CA GLY A 22 -9.52 1.13 12.28
C GLY A 22 -9.45 -0.29 12.85
N ARG A 23 -9.37 -1.31 11.98
CA ARG A 23 -9.22 -2.71 12.40
C ARG A 23 -7.88 -2.96 13.07
N MET A 24 -6.78 -2.50 12.48
CA MET A 24 -5.43 -2.55 13.07
C MET A 24 -5.40 -1.93 14.48
N SER A 25 -6.03 -0.77 14.65
CA SER A 25 -6.13 -0.10 15.96
C SER A 25 -6.94 -0.92 16.97
N LYS A 26 -8.04 -1.55 16.54
CA LYS A 26 -8.82 -2.47 17.39
C LYS A 26 -8.01 -3.70 17.79
N LEU A 27 -7.30 -4.33 16.85
CA LEU A 27 -6.43 -5.48 17.16
C LEU A 27 -5.35 -5.08 18.17
N LYS A 28 -4.69 -3.93 17.97
CA LYS A 28 -3.70 -3.43 18.92
C LYS A 28 -4.26 -3.28 20.35
N ARG A 29 -5.50 -2.84 20.49
CA ARG A 29 -6.18 -2.75 21.80
C ARG A 29 -6.51 -4.12 22.38
N ILE A 30 -6.95 -5.08 21.57
CA ILE A 30 -7.28 -6.43 22.02
C ILE A 30 -6.04 -7.15 22.55
N TYR A 31 -4.96 -7.14 21.78
CA TYR A 31 -3.70 -7.80 22.16
C TYR A 31 -2.87 -7.03 23.20
N HIS A 32 -3.38 -5.92 23.76
CA HIS A 32 -2.72 -5.14 24.83
C HIS A 32 -1.23 -4.79 24.61
N ASN A 33 -0.77 -4.77 23.36
CA ASN A 33 0.65 -4.60 23.00
C ASN A 33 1.57 -5.70 23.57
N ASP A 34 1.05 -6.93 23.71
CA ASP A 34 1.81 -8.11 24.10
C ASP A 34 2.97 -8.40 23.15
N GLU A 35 3.98 -9.13 23.64
CA GLU A 35 5.14 -9.55 22.86
C GLU A 35 4.75 -10.30 21.57
N ARG A 36 3.67 -11.09 21.63
CA ARG A 36 3.08 -11.76 20.46
C ARG A 36 2.65 -10.77 19.39
N TRP A 37 1.98 -9.68 19.77
CA TRP A 37 1.55 -8.64 18.84
C TRP A 37 2.74 -7.92 18.20
N GLN A 38 3.80 -7.67 18.97
CA GLN A 38 5.02 -7.08 18.43
C GLN A 38 5.71 -8.00 17.41
N GLN A 39 5.81 -9.29 17.70
CA GLN A 39 6.36 -10.27 16.75
C GLN A 39 5.52 -10.38 15.48
N LEU A 40 4.19 -10.38 15.60
CA LEU A 40 3.27 -10.43 14.48
C LEU A 40 3.40 -9.18 13.59
N LYS A 41 3.51 -8.01 14.22
CA LYS A 41 3.72 -6.72 13.53
C LYS A 41 5.09 -6.68 12.83
N LEU A 42 6.15 -7.20 13.46
CA LEU A 42 7.47 -7.26 12.85
C LEU A 42 7.48 -8.13 11.59
N ARG A 43 6.86 -9.32 11.66
CA ARG A 43 6.74 -10.21 10.49
C ARG A 43 5.87 -9.61 9.39
N ALA A 44 4.74 -9.00 9.75
CA ALA A 44 3.91 -8.29 8.78
C ALA A 44 4.67 -7.10 8.14
N GLY A 45 5.44 -6.36 8.95
CA GLY A 45 6.29 -5.28 8.48
C GLY A 45 7.37 -5.73 7.49
N GLN A 46 7.94 -6.93 7.67
CA GLN A 46 8.87 -7.51 6.68
C GLN A 46 8.19 -7.77 5.33
N ILE A 47 6.96 -8.27 5.34
CA ILE A 47 6.17 -8.49 4.11
C ILE A 47 5.85 -7.16 3.43
N THR A 48 5.43 -6.15 4.19
CA THR A 48 5.19 -4.79 3.69
C THR A 48 6.45 -4.14 3.14
N LYS A 49 7.61 -4.38 3.78
CA LYS A 49 8.91 -3.90 3.29
C LYS A 49 9.25 -4.51 1.93
N ALA A 50 9.07 -5.83 1.78
CA ALA A 50 9.27 -6.51 0.49
C ALA A 50 8.34 -5.98 -0.60
N TYR A 51 7.08 -5.64 -0.26
CA TYR A 51 6.16 -4.96 -1.18
C TYR A 51 6.72 -3.62 -1.67
N TYR A 52 7.18 -2.74 -0.77
CA TYR A 52 7.75 -1.45 -1.15
C TYR A 52 9.07 -1.58 -1.93
N GLU A 53 9.93 -2.52 -1.56
CA GLU A 53 11.16 -2.82 -2.30
C GLU A 53 10.84 -3.24 -3.76
N GLY A 54 9.89 -4.15 -3.94
CA GLY A 54 9.42 -4.54 -5.27
C GLY A 54 8.84 -3.37 -6.07
N LEU A 55 8.10 -2.48 -5.42
CA LEU A 55 7.53 -1.28 -6.02
C LEU A 55 8.61 -0.32 -6.52
N ILE A 56 9.66 -0.10 -5.71
CA ILE A 56 10.82 0.72 -6.08
C ILE A 56 11.54 0.12 -7.28
N ILE A 57 11.78 -1.20 -7.28
CA ILE A 57 12.43 -1.88 -8.41
C ILE A 57 11.60 -1.70 -9.69
N LEU A 58 10.28 -1.87 -9.60
CA LEU A 58 9.38 -1.71 -10.74
C LEU A 58 9.39 -0.26 -11.28
N ILE A 59 9.37 0.74 -10.40
CA ILE A 59 9.49 2.16 -10.79
C ILE A 59 10.85 2.41 -11.47
N ALA A 60 11.94 1.87 -10.92
CA ALA A 60 13.27 2.03 -11.50
C ALA A 60 13.37 1.42 -12.91
N ILE A 61 12.79 0.23 -13.13
CA ILE A 61 12.73 -0.41 -14.46
C ILE A 61 11.92 0.47 -15.43
N LEU A 62 10.75 0.96 -15.02
CA LEU A 62 9.91 1.86 -15.82
C LEU A 62 10.66 3.15 -16.20
N LEU A 63 11.38 3.76 -15.26
CA LEU A 63 12.20 4.95 -15.50
C LEU A 63 13.29 4.68 -16.54
N VAL A 64 13.98 3.54 -16.44
CA VAL A 64 14.99 3.16 -17.43
C VAL A 64 14.37 3.04 -18.81
N ILE A 65 13.22 2.35 -18.95
CA ILE A 65 12.52 2.20 -20.24
C ILE A 65 12.12 3.57 -20.82
N LEU A 66 11.60 4.46 -19.96
CA LEU A 66 11.14 5.80 -20.34
C LEU A 66 12.27 6.68 -20.88
N LEU A 67 13.50 6.53 -20.40
CA LEU A 67 14.65 7.30 -20.91
C LEU A 67 14.96 7.03 -22.38
N TRP A 68 14.60 5.85 -22.90
CA TRP A 68 14.86 5.46 -24.29
C TRP A 68 13.66 5.70 -25.22
N MET A 69 12.50 6.08 -24.68
CA MET A 69 11.32 6.40 -25.47
C MET A 69 11.19 7.92 -25.65
N PRO A 70 11.29 8.45 -26.89
CA PRO A 70 11.03 9.86 -27.17
C PRO A 70 9.53 10.14 -27.08
N THR A 71 9.02 10.13 -25.85
CA THR A 71 7.63 10.44 -25.54
C THR A 71 7.56 11.89 -25.06
N PRO A 72 6.76 12.77 -25.69
CA PRO A 72 6.43 14.07 -25.10
C PRO A 72 5.52 13.82 -23.90
N MET A 73 6.14 13.48 -22.77
CA MET A 73 5.44 13.01 -21.58
C MET A 73 4.89 14.21 -20.79
N LEU A 74 3.79 14.78 -21.27
CA LEU A 74 2.95 15.72 -20.52
C LEU A 74 1.99 14.94 -19.61
N VAL A 75 2.54 14.05 -18.77
CA VAL A 75 1.71 13.41 -17.74
C VAL A 75 1.50 14.43 -16.63
N PRO A 76 0.25 14.84 -16.37
CA PRO A 76 -0.01 15.87 -15.40
C PRO A 76 0.25 15.32 -13.98
N LEU A 77 0.82 16.20 -13.14
CA LEU A 77 1.36 15.84 -11.82
C LEU A 77 0.31 15.20 -10.90
N ASP A 78 -0.96 15.60 -11.04
CA ASP A 78 -2.12 15.05 -10.35
C ASP A 78 -2.27 13.54 -10.55
N ARG A 79 -2.05 13.03 -11.78
CA ARG A 79 -2.15 11.60 -12.08
C ARG A 79 -1.03 10.79 -11.42
N ILE A 80 0.20 11.32 -11.43
CA ILE A 80 1.35 10.67 -10.80
C ILE A 80 1.17 10.62 -9.28
N LEU A 81 0.75 11.74 -8.68
CA LEU A 81 0.45 11.82 -7.25
C LEU A 81 -0.70 10.88 -6.87
N GLY A 82 -1.74 10.77 -7.70
CA GLY A 82 -2.87 9.87 -7.48
C GLY A 82 -2.44 8.40 -7.47
N ILE A 83 -1.64 7.97 -8.44
CA ILE A 83 -1.12 6.60 -8.52
C ILE A 83 -0.20 6.31 -7.34
N GLY A 84 0.70 7.24 -6.99
CA GLY A 84 1.59 7.10 -5.84
C GLY A 84 0.84 7.00 -4.52
N ALA A 85 -0.20 7.81 -4.32
CA ALA A 85 -1.05 7.75 -3.14
C ALA A 85 -1.77 6.39 -3.02
N ILE A 86 -2.34 5.88 -4.12
CA ILE A 86 -2.97 4.55 -4.15
C ILE A 86 -1.95 3.47 -3.79
N ALA A 87 -0.76 3.51 -4.38
CA ALA A 87 0.31 2.54 -4.13
C ALA A 87 0.72 2.46 -2.65
N ILE A 88 0.81 3.62 -1.97
CA ILE A 88 1.10 3.72 -0.53
C ILE A 88 -0.07 3.18 0.31
N MET A 89 -1.31 3.55 -0.03
CA MET A 89 -2.49 3.06 0.69
C MET A 89 -2.65 1.54 0.60
N ILE A 90 -2.33 0.95 -0.56
CA ILE A 90 -2.31 -0.51 -0.74
C ILE A 90 -1.26 -1.17 0.17
N GLY A 91 -0.13 -0.52 0.44
CA GLY A 91 0.89 -1.04 1.36
C GLY A 91 0.34 -1.31 2.78
N GLN A 92 -0.57 -0.47 3.28
CA GLN A 92 -1.22 -0.72 4.57
C GLN A 92 -2.26 -1.84 4.53
N LEU A 93 -2.95 -2.01 3.39
CA LEU A 93 -3.82 -3.17 3.17
C LEU A 93 -3.02 -4.48 3.20
N VAL A 94 -1.84 -4.48 2.55
CA VAL A 94 -0.90 -5.62 2.58
C VAL A 94 -0.46 -5.94 4.01
N GLU A 95 -0.11 -4.91 4.80
CA GLU A 95 0.27 -5.10 6.21
C GLU A 95 -0.85 -5.75 7.03
N TYR A 96 -2.09 -5.29 6.87
CA TYR A 96 -3.24 -5.87 7.56
C TYR A 96 -3.56 -7.30 7.13
N LEU A 97 -3.48 -7.59 5.82
CA LEU A 97 -3.66 -8.94 5.32
C LEU A 97 -2.56 -9.88 5.83
N ALA A 98 -1.32 -9.39 5.89
CA ALA A 98 -0.19 -10.13 6.46
C ALA A 98 -0.42 -10.43 7.95
N VAL A 99 -0.82 -9.43 8.75
CA VAL A 99 -1.19 -9.61 10.16
C VAL A 99 -2.28 -10.66 10.30
N ARG A 100 -3.40 -10.52 9.55
CA ARG A 100 -4.52 -11.45 9.64
C ARG A 100 -4.14 -12.88 9.26
N ARG A 101 -3.29 -13.05 8.25
CA ARG A 101 -2.82 -14.37 7.81
C ARG A 101 -1.88 -15.01 8.83
N LEU A 102 -0.97 -14.23 9.41
CA LEU A 102 -0.04 -14.69 10.43
C LEU A 102 -0.74 -15.03 11.75
N ASP A 103 -1.75 -14.26 12.13
CA ASP A 103 -2.59 -14.50 13.31
C ASP A 103 -3.39 -15.80 13.18
N GLY A 104 -3.89 -16.13 11.98
CA GLY A 104 -4.57 -17.41 11.73
C GLY A 104 -3.64 -18.62 11.57
N MET A 105 -2.31 -18.41 11.50
CA MET A 105 -1.31 -19.48 11.38
C MET A 105 -0.63 -19.82 12.72
N MET A 106 -0.80 -18.99 13.75
CA MET A 106 -0.23 -19.15 15.09
C MET A 106 -1.29 -19.66 16.07
#